data_AF-A0A2X2C1Z9-F1
#
_entry.id   AF-A0A2X2C1Z9-F1
#
_cell.length_a   1.000
_cell.length_b   1.000
_cell.length_c   1.000
_cell.angle_alpha   90.00
_cell.angle_beta   90.00
_cell.angle_gamma   90.00
#
_symmetry.space_group_name_H-M   'P 1'
#
loop_
_entity.id
_entity.type
_entity.pdbx_description
1 polymer ?
#
loop_
_entity_poly.entity_id
_entity_poly.type
_entity_poly.pdbx_seq_one_letter_code
_entity_poly.pdbx_strand_id
1 'polypeptide(L)'
;MVSCQPLTLLLPAIFKALISLKTRNGIIFSPHPRAKLATNRAAEIVLNAAIAAGAPKDIIGWIDEPSVALSNALMHHDDINLILATGGPGMVKSRLQFR
;
A
#
# COMPACT_ATOMS: atom_id res chain seq x y z
N MET A 1 6.07 5.56 -1.86
CA MET A 1 5.04 5.68 -0.79
C MET A 1 4.69 4.32 -0.23
N VAL A 2 4.31 4.25 1.05
CA VAL A 2 3.77 3.02 1.67
C VAL A 2 2.33 3.24 2.07
N SER A 3 1.48 2.24 1.81
CA SER A 3 0.10 2.26 2.21
C SER A 3 -0.30 1.04 3.02
N CYS A 4 -0.66 1.29 4.27
CA CYS A 4 -1.22 0.26 5.12
C CYS A 4 -2.74 0.18 4.98
N GLN A 5 -3.24 -1.04 4.82
CA GLN A 5 -4.64 -1.31 4.52
C GLN A 5 -5.38 -1.90 5.74
N PRO A 6 -6.62 -1.47 6.00
CA PRO A 6 -7.45 -2.05 7.05
C PRO A 6 -7.98 -3.42 6.62
N LEU A 7 -8.57 -4.15 7.58
CA LEU A 7 -9.22 -5.45 7.31
C LEU A 7 -10.38 -5.35 6.32
N THR A 8 -11.08 -4.22 6.25
CA THR A 8 -12.48 -4.19 5.85
C THR A 8 -12.78 -3.77 4.41
N LEU A 9 -11.85 -3.25 3.60
CA LEU A 9 -12.24 -2.67 2.30
C LEU A 9 -11.18 -2.79 1.19
N LEU A 10 -11.65 -3.16 -0.01
CA LEU A 10 -10.90 -3.18 -1.29
C LEU A 10 -10.78 -1.79 -1.93
N LEU A 11 -11.82 -0.95 -1.80
CA LEU A 11 -11.89 0.37 -2.42
C LEU A 11 -10.70 1.30 -2.04
N PRO A 12 -10.22 1.32 -0.77
CA PRO A 12 -9.05 2.12 -0.40
C PRO A 12 -7.76 1.73 -1.13
N ALA A 13 -7.58 0.48 -1.54
CA ALA A 13 -6.41 0.07 -2.32
C ALA A 13 -6.45 0.69 -3.72
N ILE A 14 -7.61 0.59 -4.40
CA ILE A 14 -7.82 1.19 -5.72
C ILE A 14 -7.67 2.70 -5.65
N PHE A 15 -8.35 3.35 -4.69
CA PHE A 15 -8.27 4.80 -4.49
C PHE A 15 -6.83 5.28 -4.33
N LYS A 16 -6.05 4.63 -3.45
CA LYS A 16 -4.66 5.04 -3.19
C LYS A 16 -3.74 4.77 -4.37
N ALA A 17 -3.95 3.67 -5.11
CA ALA A 17 -3.21 3.39 -6.33
C ALA A 17 -3.45 4.50 -7.38
N LEU A 18 -4.70 4.89 -7.61
CA LEU A 18 -5.05 5.92 -8.59
C LEU A 18 -4.46 7.30 -8.26
N ILE A 19 -4.57 7.75 -7.01
CA ILE A 19 -3.97 9.05 -6.62
C ILE A 19 -2.43 9.02 -6.68
N SER A 20 -1.81 7.87 -6.38
CA SER A 20 -0.36 7.68 -6.48
C SER A 20 0.09 7.78 -7.94
N LEU A 21 -0.57 7.03 -8.84
CA LEU A 21 -0.28 7.08 -10.26
C LEU A 21 -0.50 8.48 -10.84
N LYS A 22 -1.59 9.15 -10.48
CA LYS A 22 -1.89 10.50 -10.97
C LYS A 22 -0.84 11.52 -10.57
N THR A 23 -0.20 11.32 -9.42
CA THR A 23 0.88 12.18 -8.91
C THR A 23 2.27 11.68 -9.29
N ARG A 24 2.38 10.66 -10.16
CA ARG A 24 3.64 10.04 -10.61
C ARG A 24 4.47 9.46 -9.46
N ASN A 25 3.81 8.91 -8.45
CA ASN A 25 4.45 8.26 -7.33
C ASN A 25 4.28 6.74 -7.40
N GLY A 26 5.31 6.03 -6.93
CA GLY A 26 5.23 4.59 -6.64
C GLY A 26 4.59 4.33 -5.28
N ILE A 27 3.83 3.23 -5.18
CA ILE A 27 3.14 2.84 -3.95
C ILE A 27 3.35 1.36 -3.63
N ILE A 28 3.64 1.07 -2.36
CA ILE A 28 3.75 -0.29 -1.83
C ILE A 28 2.64 -0.51 -0.80
N PHE A 29 1.84 -1.56 -0.99
CA PHE A 29 0.76 -1.92 -0.09
C PHE A 29 1.23 -2.89 1.01
N SER A 30 0.91 -2.56 2.26
CA SER A 30 1.02 -3.44 3.41
C SER A 30 -0.38 -3.89 3.82
N PRO A 31 -0.87 -5.04 3.31
CA PRO A 31 -2.22 -5.51 3.58
C PRO A 31 -2.39 -6.03 5.01
N HIS A 32 -3.63 -6.05 5.49
CA HIS A 32 -3.96 -6.79 6.71
C HIS A 32 -3.88 -8.31 6.43
N PRO A 33 -3.32 -9.16 7.31
CA PRO A 33 -3.13 -10.60 7.05
C PRO A 33 -4.39 -11.34 6.61
N ARG A 34 -5.53 -11.01 7.21
CA ARG A 34 -6.84 -11.60 6.90
C ARG A 34 -7.47 -11.10 5.58
N ALA A 35 -6.94 -10.05 4.95
CA ALA A 35 -7.46 -9.45 3.72
C ALA A 35 -6.44 -9.42 2.56
N LYS A 36 -5.25 -9.99 2.76
CA LYS A 36 -4.10 -9.91 1.83
C LYS A 36 -4.43 -10.30 0.40
N LEU A 37 -5.15 -11.40 0.19
CA LEU A 37 -5.49 -11.88 -1.15
C LEU A 37 -6.36 -10.88 -1.91
N ALA A 38 -7.38 -10.35 -1.23
CA ALA A 38 -8.31 -9.39 -1.82
C ALA A 38 -7.59 -8.07 -2.15
N THR A 39 -6.80 -7.54 -1.21
CA THR A 39 -6.03 -6.31 -1.40
C THR A 39 -4.99 -6.44 -2.51
N ASN A 40 -4.22 -7.53 -2.54
CA ASN A 40 -3.18 -7.75 -3.53
C ASN A 40 -3.80 -7.90 -4.92
N ARG A 41 -4.92 -8.62 -5.04
CA ARG A 41 -5.64 -8.74 -6.31
C ARG A 41 -6.15 -7.40 -6.82
N ALA A 42 -6.64 -6.53 -5.95
CA ALA A 42 -7.07 -5.19 -6.35
C ALA A 42 -5.88 -4.33 -6.82
N ALA A 43 -4.73 -4.40 -6.13
CA ALA A 43 -3.51 -3.70 -6.55
C ALA A 43 -2.99 -4.22 -7.89
N GLU A 44 -3.01 -5.54 -8.10
CA GLU A 44 -2.60 -6.21 -9.33
C GLU A 44 -3.47 -5.79 -10.53
N ILE A 45 -4.79 -5.70 -10.36
CA ILE A 45 -5.71 -5.24 -11.42
C ILE A 45 -5.34 -3.82 -11.87
N VAL A 46 -5.11 -2.91 -10.90
CA VAL A 46 -4.74 -1.52 -11.21
C VAL A 46 -3.34 -1.46 -11.84
N LEU A 47 -2.39 -2.25 -11.36
CA LEU A 47 -1.05 -2.33 -11.92
C LEU A 47 -1.09 -2.78 -13.39
N ASN A 48 -1.78 -3.88 -13.68
CA ASN A 48 -1.89 -4.41 -15.04
C ASN A 48 -2.52 -3.38 -15.99
N ALA A 49 -3.57 -2.68 -15.54
CA ALA A 49 -4.17 -1.60 -16.31
C ALA A 49 -3.21 -0.42 -16.53
N ALA A 50 -2.43 -0.04 -15.51
CA ALA A 50 -1.43 1.02 -15.60
C ALA A 50 -0.30 0.66 -16.56
N ILE A 51 0.22 -0.58 -16.50
CA ILE A 51 1.26 -1.08 -17.40
C ILE A 51 0.76 -1.09 -18.85
N ALA A 52 -0.48 -1.56 -19.08
CA ALA A 52 -1.09 -1.51 -20.41
C ALA A 52 -1.21 -0.08 -20.95
N ALA A 53 -1.34 0.92 -20.07
CA ALA A 53 -1.33 2.33 -20.41
C ALA A 53 0.08 2.96 -20.51
N GLY A 54 1.15 2.17 -20.35
CA GLY A 54 2.54 2.62 -20.48
C GLY A 54 3.25 2.96 -19.15
N ALA A 55 2.65 2.64 -18.00
CA ALA A 55 3.32 2.81 -16.71
C ALA A 55 4.43 1.76 -16.50
N PRO A 56 5.46 2.07 -15.68
CA PRO A 56 6.49 1.10 -15.32
C PRO A 56 5.90 -0.13 -14.60
N LYS A 57 6.52 -1.30 -14.80
CA LYS A 57 6.05 -2.59 -14.26
C LYS A 57 6.00 -2.66 -12.73
N ASP A 58 6.84 -1.89 -12.06
CA ASP A 58 7.02 -1.96 -10.60
C ASP A 58 6.48 -0.72 -9.88
N ILE A 59 5.60 0.06 -10.53
CA ILE A 59 5.06 1.31 -9.96
C ILE A 59 4.09 1.06 -8.80
N ILE A 60 3.47 -0.12 -8.74
CA ILE A 60 2.62 -0.57 -7.63
C ILE A 60 3.16 -1.91 -7.14
N GLY A 61 3.43 -2.02 -5.85
CA GLY A 61 3.85 -3.27 -5.19
C GLY A 61 3.01 -3.58 -3.96
N TRP A 62 3.19 -4.76 -3.38
CA TRP A 62 2.52 -5.18 -2.16
C TRP A 62 3.32 -6.25 -1.41
N ILE A 63 2.96 -6.51 -0.15
CA ILE A 63 3.50 -7.62 0.65
C ILE A 63 2.56 -8.83 0.55
N ASP A 64 3.06 -9.97 0.05
CA ASP A 64 2.27 -11.21 -0.09
C ASP A 64 2.01 -11.90 1.25
N GLU A 65 2.98 -11.85 2.16
CA GLU A 65 2.88 -12.43 3.50
C GLU A 65 3.10 -11.34 4.56
N PRO A 66 2.05 -10.56 4.88
CA PRO A 66 2.18 -9.44 5.80
C PRO A 66 2.47 -9.93 7.21
N SER A 67 3.52 -9.38 7.80
CA SER A 67 3.84 -9.52 9.22
C SER A 67 4.02 -8.14 9.85
N VAL A 68 3.97 -8.09 11.18
CA VAL A 68 4.25 -6.84 11.92
C VAL A 68 5.68 -6.36 11.66
N ALA A 69 6.64 -7.29 11.64
CA ALA A 69 8.04 -6.98 11.35
C ALA A 69 8.24 -6.41 9.95
N LEU A 70 7.62 -7.01 8.92
CA LEU A 70 7.70 -6.51 7.54
C LEU A 70 7.04 -5.15 7.38
N SER A 71 5.86 -4.98 7.98
CA SER A 71 5.18 -3.68 7.98
C SER A 71 6.06 -2.60 8.62
N ASN A 72 6.72 -2.94 9.73
CA ASN A 72 7.60 -2.03 10.45
C ASN A 72 8.84 -1.68 9.62
N ALA A 73 9.52 -2.68 9.06
CA ALA A 73 10.68 -2.49 8.19
C ALA A 73 10.34 -1.62 6.98
N LEU A 74 9.20 -1.89 6.33
CA LEU A 74 8.73 -1.12 5.18
C LEU A 74 8.45 0.35 5.55
N MET A 75 7.92 0.62 6.75
CA MET A 75 7.66 1.99 7.20
C MET A 75 8.92 2.77 7.57
N HIS A 76 10.03 2.09 7.92
CA HIS A 76 11.31 2.70 8.29
C HIS A 76 12.35 2.66 7.17
N HIS A 77 11.98 2.18 5.98
CA HIS A 77 12.91 2.08 4.87
C HIS A 77 13.22 3.48 4.31
N ASP A 78 14.50 3.79 4.08
CA ASP A 78 14.96 5.13 3.69
C ASP A 78 14.32 5.64 2.38
N ASP A 79 14.02 4.74 1.44
CA ASP A 79 13.35 5.06 0.17
C ASP A 79 11.83 5.36 0.30
N ILE A 80 11.26 5.28 1.51
CA ILE A 80 9.84 5.56 1.74
C ILE A 80 9.63 6.98 2.24
N ASN A 81 9.17 7.85 1.35
CA ASN A 81 8.99 9.28 1.67
C ASN A 81 7.67 9.61 2.40
N LEU A 82 6.65 8.74 2.32
CA LEU A 82 5.32 9.02 2.87
C LEU A 82 4.54 7.74 3.17
N ILE A 83 3.84 7.76 4.31
CA ILE A 83 2.97 6.68 4.81
C ILE A 83 1.50 7.11 4.74
N LEU A 84 0.68 6.36 3.98
CA LEU A 84 -0.77 6.54 3.89
C LEU A 84 -1.51 5.47 4.72
N ALA A 85 -1.66 5.75 6.01
CA ALA A 85 -2.31 4.88 6.98
C ALA A 85 -3.84 5.07 7.04
N THR A 86 -4.63 4.03 6.78
CA THR A 86 -6.10 4.06 6.91
C THR A 86 -6.56 2.94 7.83
N GLY A 87 -7.02 3.25 9.03
CA GLY A 87 -7.50 2.26 9.99
C GLY A 87 -7.94 2.89 11.30
N GLY A 88 -8.20 2.07 12.32
CA GLY A 88 -8.61 2.55 13.64
C GLY A 88 -7.51 3.37 14.36
N PRO A 89 -7.85 4.11 15.43
CA PRO A 89 -6.94 5.03 16.11
C PRO A 89 -5.61 4.41 16.55
N GLY A 90 -5.62 3.15 17.01
CA GLY A 90 -4.39 2.44 17.41
C GLY A 90 -3.41 2.20 16.25
N MET A 91 -3.93 1.97 15.04
CA MET A 91 -3.14 1.76 13.84
C MET A 91 -2.60 3.07 13.24
N VAL A 92 -3.29 4.18 13.49
CA VAL A 92 -2.81 5.51 13.09
C VAL A 92 -1.76 6.00 14.08
N LYS A 93 -1.97 5.79 15.39
CA LYS A 93 -1.06 6.23 16.44
C LYS A 93 0.30 5.54 16.39
N SER A 94 0.34 4.23 16.12
CA SER A 94 1.61 3.53 15.91
C SER A 94 2.39 4.18 14.76
N ARG A 95 1.69 4.67 13.73
CA ARG A 95 2.29 5.20 12.51
C ARG A 95 2.69 6.66 12.52
N LEU A 96 2.07 7.45 13.38
CA LEU A 96 2.44 8.86 13.61
C LEU A 96 3.69 9.01 14.48
N GLN A 97 4.13 7.95 15.16
CA GLN A 97 5.37 7.93 15.94
C GLN A 97 6.59 7.56 15.09
N PHE A 98 6.42 7.28 13.80
CA PHE A 98 7.50 6.93 12.89
C PHE A 98 7.99 8.18 12.16
N ARG A 99 8.81 8.95 12.88
CA ARG A 99 9.76 9.93 12.36
C ARG A 99 10.97 10.00 13.26
#